data_AF-A0A6L5FCD3-F1
#
_entry.id   AF-A0A6L5FCD3-F1
#
_cell.length_a   1.000
_cell.length_b   1.000
_cell.length_c   1.000
_cell.angle_alpha   90.00
_cell.angle_beta   90.00
_cell.angle_gamma   90.00
#
_symmetry.space_group_name_H-M   'P 1'
#
loop_
_entity.id
_entity.type
_entity.pdbx_description
1 polymer ?
#
loop_
_entity_poly.entity_id
_entity_poly.type
_entity_poly.pdbx_seq_one_letter_code
_entity_poly.pdbx_strand_id
1 'polypeptide(L)' 'MDWFWTDDLAQLLIDEDGVSPESVANWMANPVAVAGEGDALTVARSMFVRVFGTGIEVRIA' A
#
# COMPACT_ATOMS: atom_id res chain seq x y z
N MET A 1 16.87 -0.50 7.74
CA MET A 1 15.64 -1.32 7.78
C MET A 1 14.80 -0.90 8.95
N ASP A 2 13.72 -0.20 8.64
CA ASP A 2 12.69 0.18 9.60
C ASP A 2 11.49 -0.76 9.44
N TRP A 3 10.70 -0.86 10.50
CA TRP A 3 9.47 -1.66 10.53
C TRP A 3 8.26 -0.76 10.36
N PHE A 4 7.36 -1.16 9.47
CA PHE A 4 6.13 -0.44 9.16
C PHE A 4 4.93 -1.35 9.36
N TRP A 5 3.83 -0.80 9.87
CA TRP A 5 2.58 -1.53 9.99
C TRP A 5 1.73 -1.35 8.73
N THR A 6 1.18 -2.44 8.20
CA THR A 6 0.45 -2.38 6.92
C THR A 6 -0.81 -1.53 6.96
N ASP A 7 -1.44 -1.33 8.12
CA ASP A 7 -2.57 -0.41 8.29
C ASP A 7 -2.13 1.06 8.18
N ASP A 8 -1.00 1.45 8.77
CA ASP A 8 -0.42 2.78 8.57
C ASP A 8 -0.06 3.01 7.09
N LEU A 9 0.54 2.00 6.45
CA LEU A 9 0.88 2.06 5.01
C LEU A 9 -0.38 2.14 4.13
N ALA A 10 -1.46 1.45 4.51
CA ALA A 10 -2.74 1.51 3.81
C ALA A 10 -3.35 2.90 3.90
N GLN A 11 -3.32 3.52 5.09
CA GLN A 11 -3.82 4.86 5.30
C GLN A 11 -3.05 5.88 4.44
N LEU A 12 -1.72 5.76 4.37
CA LEU A 12 -0.89 6.60 3.49
C LEU A 12 -1.27 6.48 2.02
N LEU A 13 -1.57 5.27 1.53
CA LEU A 13 -2.00 5.06 0.15
C LEU A 13 -3.39 5.67 -0.12
N ILE A 14 -4.29 5.63 0.87
CA ILE A 14 -5.61 6.26 0.76
C ILE A 14 -5.45 7.78 0.71
N ASP A 15 -4.68 8.35 1.63
CA ASP A 15 -4.57 9.79 1.82
C ASP A 15 -3.72 10.47 0.73
N GLU A 16 -2.59 9.87 0.34
CA GLU A 16 -1.64 10.48 -0.58
C GLU A 16 -1.84 10.05 -2.04
N ASP A 17 -2.26 8.80 -2.28
CA ASP A 17 -2.40 8.23 -3.63
C ASP A 17 -3.87 8.01 -4.05
N GLY A 18 -4.84 8.29 -3.17
CA GLY A 18 -6.26 8.12 -3.46
C GLY A 18 -6.66 6.66 -3.73
N VAL A 19 -5.89 5.70 -3.19
CA VAL A 19 -6.20 4.28 -3.32
C VAL A 19 -7.53 3.98 -2.63
N SER A 20 -8.40 3.22 -3.29
CA SER A 20 -9.67 2.82 -2.67
C SER A 20 -9.41 2.02 -1.39
N PRO A 21 -10.10 2.32 -0.28
CA PRO A 21 -9.99 1.56 0.96
C PRO A 21 -10.22 0.06 0.78
N GLU A 22 -11.04 -0.33 -0.20
CA GLU A 22 -11.29 -1.74 -0.54
C GLU A 22 -10.02 -2.45 -1.05
N SER A 23 -9.17 -1.74 -1.80
CA SER A 23 -7.92 -2.29 -2.35
C SER A 23 -6.86 -2.59 -1.29
N VAL A 24 -6.95 -1.93 -0.13
CA VAL A 24 -6.06 -2.11 1.02
C VAL A 24 -6.80 -2.68 2.23
N ALA A 25 -8.03 -3.17 2.05
CA ALA A 25 -8.88 -3.64 3.15
C ALA A 25 -8.22 -4.77 3.95
N ASN A 26 -7.48 -5.67 3.30
CA ASN A 26 -6.77 -6.74 3.99
C ASN A 26 -5.63 -6.23 4.88
N TRP A 27 -4.96 -5.15 4.48
CA TRP A 27 -3.87 -4.54 5.25
C TRP A 27 -4.39 -3.89 6.53
N MET A 28 -5.60 -3.30 6.46
CA MET A 28 -6.29 -2.71 7.62
C MET A 28 -6.96 -3.77 8.50
N ALA A 29 -7.53 -4.83 7.92
CA ALA A 29 -8.22 -5.88 8.65
C ALA A 29 -7.25 -6.83 9.39
N ASN A 30 -6.08 -7.07 8.81
CA ASN A 30 -5.06 -7.97 9.35
C ASN A 30 -3.69 -7.26 9.30
N PRO A 31 -3.45 -6.27 10.18
CA PRO A 31 -2.23 -5.51 10.18
C PRO A 31 -1.03 -6.41 10.52
N VAL A 32 0.01 -6.31 9.70
CA VAL A 32 1.28 -7.02 9.91
C VAL A 32 2.44 -6.05 9.84
N ALA A 33 3.49 -6.33 10.60
CA ALA A 33 4.72 -5.58 10.54
C ALA A 33 5.58 -6.06 9.37
N VAL A 34 6.01 -5.13 8.53
CA VAL A 34 6.87 -5.38 7.37
C VAL A 34 8.15 -4.57 7.49
N ALA A 35 9.28 -5.21 7.15
CA ALA A 35 10.54 -4.51 7.07
C ALA A 35 10.68 -3.83 5.69
N GLY A 36 11.03 -2.56 5.69
CA GLY A 36 11.19 -1.74 4.49
C GLY A 36 12.46 -0.90 4.52
N GLU A 37 12.83 -0.40 3.35
CA GLU A 37 13.89 0.58 3.15
C GLU A 37 13.29 1.83 2.53
N GLY A 38 13.64 3.01 3.05
CA GLY A 38 13.07 4.29 2.63
C GLY A 38 11.94 4.77 3.55
N ASP A 39 11.24 5.80 3.10
CA ASP A 39 10.08 6.34 3.82
C ASP A 39 8.84 5.43 3.70
N ALA A 40 7.90 5.62 4.62
CA ALA A 40 6.70 4.80 4.72
C ALA A 40 5.87 4.80 3.42
N LEU A 41 5.72 5.93 2.74
CA LEU A 41 4.93 6.02 1.50
C LEU A 41 5.62 5.28 0.35
N THR A 42 6.94 5.38 0.24
CA THR A 42 7.73 4.60 -0.73
C THR A 42 7.57 3.09 -0.48
N VAL A 43 7.63 2.66 0.78
CA VAL A 43 7.42 1.25 1.16
C VAL A 43 6.00 0.81 0.81
N ALA A 44 4.99 1.60 1.15
CA ALA A 44 3.59 1.33 0.85
C ALA A 44 3.35 1.14 -0.65
N ARG A 45 3.83 2.07 -1.49
CA ARG A 45 3.74 1.99 -2.95
C ARG A 45 4.44 0.74 -3.48
N SER A 46 5.63 0.43 -2.98
CA SER A 46 6.39 -0.74 -3.44
C SER A 46 5.68 -2.07 -3.13
N MET A 47 5.05 -2.16 -1.94
CA MET A 47 4.27 -3.33 -1.54
C MET A 47 2.96 -3.43 -2.32
N PHE A 48 2.29 -2.29 -2.54
CA PHE A 48 1.03 -2.26 -3.28
C PHE A 48 1.25 -2.69 -4.73
N VAL A 49 2.30 -2.19 -5.40
CA VAL A 49 2.68 -2.62 -6.76
C VAL A 49 3.02 -4.11 -6.82
N ARG A 50 3.64 -4.69 -5.79
CA ARG A 50 3.93 -6.13 -5.73
C ARG A 50 2.67 -6.99 -5.59
N VAL A 51 1.64 -6.49 -4.90
CA VAL A 51 0.35 -7.20 -4.71
C VAL A 51 -0.52 -7.10 -5.97
N PHE A 52 -0.47 -5.98 -6.70
CA PHE A 52 -1.26 -5.75 -7.93
C PHE A 52 -0.47 -5.97 -9.23
N GLY A 53 0.71 -6.57 -9.14
CA GLY A 53 1.66 -6.77 -10.23
C GLY A 53 1.26 -7.79 -11.29
N THR A 54 -0.01 -7.87 -11.68
CA THR A 54 -0.44 -8.26 -13.04
C THR A 54 -1.78 -7.59 -13.36
N GLY A 55 -1.71 -6.45 -14.04
CA GLY A 55 -2.75 -5.98 -14.96
C GLY A 55 -3.78 -4.99 -14.40
N ILE A 56 -3.49 -3.69 -14.48
CA ILE A 56 -4.54 -2.69 -14.65
C ILE A 56 -4.08 -1.73 -15.76
N GLU A 57 -4.61 -1.92 -16.96
CA GLU A 57 -4.78 -0.83 -17.92
C GLU A 57 -5.73 0.18 -17.29
N VAL A 58 -5.18 1.28 -16.77
CA VAL A 58 -5.99 2.44 -16.40
C VAL A 58 -6.37 3.16 -17.69
N ARG A 59 -7.54 2.83 -18.26
CA ARG A 59 -8.19 3.68 -19.26
C ARG A 59 -8.77 4.90 -18.55
N ILE A 60 -8.10 6.04 -18.71
CA ILE A 60 -8.68 7.35 -18.41
C ILE A 60 -9.66 7.66 -19.54
N ALA A 61 -10.93 7.88 -19.19
CA ALA A 61 -11.95 8.40 -20.10
C ALA A 61 -11.81 9.92 -20.27
#